data_AF-A0A7C6B2Q4-F1
#
_entry.id   AF-A0A7C6B2Q4-F1
#
_cell.length_a   1.000
_cell.length_b   1.000
_cell.length_c   1.000
_cell.angle_alpha   90.00
_cell.angle_beta   90.00
_cell.angle_gamma   90.00
#
_symmetry.space_group_name_H-M   'P 1'
#
loop_
_entity.id
_entity.type
_entity.pdbx_description
1 polymer ?
#
loop_
_entity_poly.entity_id
_entity_poly.type
_entity_poly.pdbx_seq_one_letter_code
_entity_poly.pdbx_strand_id
1 'polypeptide(L)'
;METRMPGVARKLAIAVAPNEDGLGTSAWAVRIVKELLRKDGDGVGRIQVVVASKRLAEFHADKYPAAPVEVLRLEGISDPIRLVKTAGGVDVEATLKTAVVIYGGSRQAYREALNAQRVLERADVVVDLGVPQLVRAVWEENRRRQARGQRPIAAVTVLDHRWSRTLSEMAEREGLLREDVQRALALMREDEALTPEVLLLPEPVTPTGYQAHWREVAVRRLPGVLGGPRWAQQWAGRDSRRTLRRLLGIEDELPVLHVSGGGTSVWDTVLAGLLDDYAARPPRYHVAVFSPAEARRRGVSLQWRRQAGREVQCGRLPSAPRVIFLGGLAGETHHVLF
;
A
#
# COMPACT_ATOMS: atom_id res chain seq x y z
N MET A 1 -7.37 -34.87 -35.84
CA MET A 1 -7.66 -33.45 -36.16
C MET A 1 -8.67 -32.95 -35.13
N GLU A 2 -8.20 -32.37 -34.03
CA GLU A 2 -9.08 -31.74 -33.05
C GLU A 2 -9.57 -30.40 -33.63
N THR A 3 -10.87 -30.32 -33.85
CA THR A 3 -11.60 -29.09 -34.14
C THR A 3 -11.39 -28.10 -32.99
N ARG A 4 -10.44 -27.16 -33.17
CA ARG A 4 -10.32 -25.98 -32.32
C ARG A 4 -11.60 -25.17 -32.45
N MET A 5 -12.47 -25.27 -31.45
CA MET A 5 -13.57 -24.34 -31.29
C MET A 5 -13.05 -22.89 -31.26
N PRO A 6 -13.78 -21.92 -31.85
CA PRO A 6 -13.40 -20.52 -31.83
C PRO A 6 -13.12 -20.08 -30.39
N GLY A 7 -11.90 -19.61 -30.19
CA GLY A 7 -11.25 -19.53 -28.89
C GLY A 7 -11.94 -18.56 -27.94
N VAL A 8 -12.56 -19.11 -26.89
CA VAL A 8 -12.82 -18.34 -25.67
C VAL A 8 -11.46 -17.87 -25.17
N ALA A 9 -11.22 -16.55 -25.23
CA ALA A 9 -9.99 -15.97 -24.72
C ALA A 9 -9.82 -16.43 -23.26
N ARG A 10 -8.68 -17.07 -22.98
CA ARG A 10 -8.38 -17.55 -21.62
C ARG A 10 -8.43 -16.34 -20.68
N LYS A 11 -9.30 -16.41 -19.68
CA LYS A 11 -9.39 -15.38 -18.66
C LYS A 11 -8.15 -15.38 -17.77
N LEU A 12 -7.71 -14.20 -17.36
CA LEU A 12 -6.52 -14.00 -16.53
C LEU A 12 -6.76 -14.40 -15.07
N ALA A 13 -5.78 -15.08 -14.48
CA ALA A 13 -5.69 -15.28 -13.04
C ALA A 13 -4.65 -14.32 -12.45
N ILE A 14 -5.09 -13.47 -11.52
CA ILE A 14 -4.28 -12.40 -10.93
C ILE A 14 -4.10 -12.68 -9.44
N ALA A 15 -2.87 -12.63 -8.92
CA ALA A 15 -2.62 -12.58 -7.49
C ALA A 15 -2.22 -11.15 -7.08
N VAL A 16 -2.83 -10.62 -6.03
CA VAL A 16 -2.54 -9.28 -5.49
C VAL A 16 -2.12 -9.45 -4.03
N ALA A 17 -0.96 -8.94 -3.65
CA ALA A 17 -0.46 -9.08 -2.28
C ALA A 17 -0.09 -7.71 -1.69
N PRO A 18 -0.94 -7.13 -0.83
CA PRO A 18 -0.54 -5.99 -0.04
C PRO A 18 0.45 -6.40 1.06
N ASN A 19 1.41 -5.52 1.36
CA ASN A 19 2.20 -5.71 2.57
C ASN A 19 1.36 -5.60 3.84
N GLU A 20 1.92 -6.06 4.95
CA GLU A 20 1.21 -6.21 6.23
C GLU A 20 1.42 -4.99 7.16
N ASP A 21 1.99 -3.90 6.64
CA ASP A 21 2.23 -2.66 7.40
C ASP A 21 0.99 -1.76 7.49
N GLY A 22 -0.04 -2.30 8.12
CA GLY A 22 -1.31 -1.61 8.31
C GLY A 22 -2.20 -1.66 7.06
N LEU A 23 -3.15 -0.72 6.98
CA LEU A 23 -4.24 -0.80 6.02
C LEU A 23 -4.01 0.02 4.74
N GLY A 24 -2.93 0.79 4.65
CA GLY A 24 -2.65 1.66 3.50
C GLY A 24 -2.47 0.88 2.20
N THR A 25 -1.56 -0.10 2.19
CA THR A 25 -1.34 -0.99 1.04
C THR A 25 -2.54 -1.87 0.73
N SER A 26 -3.24 -2.35 1.76
CA SER A 26 -4.50 -3.09 1.60
C SER A 26 -5.59 -2.25 0.92
N ALA A 27 -5.68 -0.95 1.24
CA ALA A 27 -6.58 -0.02 0.56
C ALA A 27 -6.26 0.11 -0.93
N TRP A 28 -4.97 0.24 -1.25
CA TRP A 28 -4.50 0.25 -2.62
C TRP A 28 -4.85 -1.03 -3.36
N ALA A 29 -4.66 -2.19 -2.73
CA ALA A 29 -5.09 -3.47 -3.28
C ALA A 29 -6.60 -3.47 -3.58
N VAL A 30 -7.45 -3.03 -2.66
CA VAL A 30 -8.90 -2.90 -2.92
C VAL A 30 -9.19 -2.05 -4.16
N ARG A 31 -8.52 -0.90 -4.29
CA ARG A 31 -8.71 0.01 -5.42
C ARG A 31 -8.24 -0.60 -6.74
N ILE A 32 -7.06 -1.21 -6.76
CA ILE A 32 -6.49 -1.90 -7.93
C ILE A 32 -7.45 -3.00 -8.38
N VAL A 33 -7.92 -3.84 -7.45
CA VAL A 33 -8.85 -4.93 -7.74
C VAL A 33 -10.15 -4.39 -8.34
N LYS A 34 -10.76 -3.37 -7.73
CA LYS A 34 -11.99 -2.76 -8.26
C LYS A 34 -11.80 -2.16 -9.66
N GLU A 35 -10.65 -1.52 -9.92
CA GLU A 35 -10.36 -0.96 -11.24
C GLU A 35 -10.08 -2.03 -12.30
N LEU A 36 -9.41 -3.13 -11.95
CA LEU A 36 -9.23 -4.28 -12.84
C LEU A 36 -10.59 -4.87 -13.25
N LEU A 37 -11.47 -5.09 -12.28
CA LEU A 37 -12.83 -5.59 -12.54
C LEU A 37 -13.66 -4.61 -13.36
N ARG A 38 -13.52 -3.30 -13.13
CA ARG A 38 -14.26 -2.27 -13.87
C ARG A 38 -13.80 -2.16 -15.33
N LYS A 39 -12.50 -2.25 -15.59
CA LYS A 39 -11.93 -2.06 -16.93
C LYS A 39 -11.95 -3.31 -17.80
N ASP A 40 -11.79 -4.48 -17.18
CA ASP A 40 -11.61 -5.75 -17.90
C ASP A 40 -12.29 -6.93 -17.17
N GLY A 41 -13.48 -6.71 -16.62
CA GLY A 41 -14.21 -7.72 -15.85
C GLY A 41 -14.45 -9.03 -16.61
N ASP A 42 -14.60 -8.96 -17.95
CA ASP A 42 -14.77 -10.15 -18.79
C ASP A 42 -13.46 -10.89 -19.05
N GLY A 43 -12.33 -10.18 -19.11
CA GLY A 43 -10.98 -10.73 -19.29
C GLY A 43 -10.38 -11.30 -18.01
N VAL A 44 -10.88 -10.94 -16.84
CA VAL A 44 -10.41 -11.43 -15.54
C VAL A 44 -11.24 -12.62 -15.06
N GLY A 45 -10.59 -13.76 -14.87
CA GLY A 45 -11.24 -15.01 -14.46
C GLY A 45 -11.18 -15.25 -12.96
N ARG A 46 -10.11 -14.79 -12.32
CA ARG A 46 -9.90 -14.89 -10.88
C ARG A 46 -8.95 -13.80 -10.40
N ILE A 47 -9.24 -13.23 -9.23
CA ILE A 47 -8.31 -12.41 -8.47
C ILE A 47 -8.15 -13.04 -7.08
N GLN A 48 -6.91 -13.36 -6.70
CA GLN A 48 -6.56 -13.84 -5.37
C GLN A 48 -5.88 -12.71 -4.60
N VAL A 49 -6.52 -12.19 -3.56
CA VAL A 49 -5.90 -11.23 -2.64
C VAL A 49 -5.23 -12.00 -1.53
N VAL A 50 -3.90 -11.97 -1.50
CA VAL A 50 -3.07 -12.82 -0.64
C VAL A 50 -2.55 -12.01 0.53
N VAL A 51 -2.89 -12.43 1.74
CA VAL A 51 -2.49 -11.81 3.00
C VAL A 51 -2.04 -12.88 3.99
N ALA A 52 -1.21 -12.55 4.96
CA ALA A 52 -0.77 -13.43 6.04
C ALA A 52 -1.63 -13.26 7.31
N SER A 53 -2.03 -12.03 7.64
CA SER A 53 -2.72 -11.76 8.90
C SER A 53 -4.23 -11.97 8.83
N LYS A 54 -4.80 -12.45 9.94
CA LYS A 54 -6.26 -12.60 10.11
C LYS A 54 -6.98 -11.25 9.93
N ARG A 55 -6.40 -10.19 10.50
CA ARG A 55 -6.95 -8.84 10.43
C ARG A 55 -7.08 -8.34 8.99
N LEU A 56 -6.05 -8.54 8.15
CA LEU A 56 -6.15 -8.13 6.76
C LEU A 56 -7.11 -9.00 5.96
N ALA A 57 -7.19 -10.30 6.27
CA ALA A 57 -8.19 -11.17 5.63
C ALA A 57 -9.62 -10.70 5.93
N GLU A 58 -9.92 -10.37 7.19
CA GLU A 58 -11.19 -9.78 7.60
C GLU A 58 -11.44 -8.42 6.93
N PHE A 59 -10.40 -7.56 6.85
CA PHE A 59 -10.50 -6.27 6.15
C PHE A 59 -10.85 -6.43 4.67
N HIS A 60 -10.34 -7.45 3.99
CA HIS A 60 -10.59 -7.66 2.57
C HIS A 60 -11.91 -8.39 2.28
N ALA A 61 -12.40 -9.23 3.21
CA ALA A 61 -13.56 -10.08 3.00
C ALA A 61 -14.84 -9.32 2.66
N ASP A 62 -15.02 -8.10 3.16
CA ASP A 62 -16.22 -7.27 2.94
C ASP A 62 -16.08 -6.28 1.77
N LYS A 63 -14.90 -6.18 1.14
CA LYS A 63 -14.61 -5.13 0.13
C LYS A 63 -14.96 -5.54 -1.29
N TYR A 64 -15.20 -6.82 -1.52
CA TYR A 64 -15.43 -7.41 -2.84
C TYR A 64 -16.81 -8.10 -2.84
N PRO A 65 -17.82 -7.50 -3.49
CA PRO A 65 -19.15 -8.12 -3.58
C PRO A 65 -19.10 -9.31 -4.56
N ALA A 66 -18.80 -10.50 -4.03
CA ALA A 66 -18.74 -11.79 -4.72
C ALA A 66 -17.72 -11.91 -5.88
N ALA A 67 -17.74 -13.08 -6.56
CA ALA A 67 -16.79 -13.50 -7.59
C ALA A 67 -16.51 -12.41 -8.65
N PRO A 68 -15.26 -12.32 -9.20
CA PRO A 68 -14.22 -13.35 -9.21
C PRO A 68 -13.09 -13.16 -8.17
N VAL A 69 -13.34 -12.46 -7.06
CA VAL A 69 -12.32 -12.19 -6.05
C VAL A 69 -12.35 -13.21 -4.91
N GLU A 70 -11.19 -13.76 -4.58
CA GLU A 70 -10.94 -14.68 -3.47
C GLU A 70 -9.93 -14.04 -2.52
N VAL A 71 -10.23 -13.99 -1.22
CA VAL A 71 -9.29 -13.53 -0.19
C VAL A 71 -8.62 -14.75 0.41
N LEU A 72 -7.31 -14.88 0.21
CA LEU A 72 -6.50 -15.99 0.70
C LEU A 72 -5.63 -15.54 1.87
N ARG A 73 -5.86 -16.18 3.02
CA ARG A 73 -4.96 -16.06 4.16
C ARG A 73 -3.90 -17.15 4.09
N LEU A 74 -2.64 -16.76 3.98
CA LEU A 74 -1.49 -17.64 4.09
C LEU A 74 -1.34 -18.12 5.53
N GLU A 75 -1.51 -19.43 5.73
CA GLU A 75 -1.32 -20.08 7.03
C GLU A 75 0.17 -20.34 7.31
N GLY A 76 0.54 -20.50 8.58
CA GLY A 76 1.92 -20.79 8.99
C GLY A 76 2.87 -19.58 8.96
N ILE A 77 2.37 -18.38 8.66
CA ILE A 77 3.16 -17.14 8.72
C ILE A 77 2.91 -16.48 10.08
N SER A 78 3.86 -16.64 11.00
CA SER A 78 3.82 -15.99 12.33
C SER A 78 4.23 -14.53 12.26
N ASP A 79 5.18 -14.21 11.38
CA ASP A 79 5.86 -12.92 11.38
C ASP A 79 5.94 -12.33 9.96
N PRO A 80 4.86 -11.67 9.51
CA PRO A 80 4.91 -10.91 8.28
C PRO A 80 5.74 -9.64 8.45
N ILE A 81 6.30 -9.13 7.34
CA ILE A 81 6.96 -7.82 7.35
C ILE A 81 5.93 -6.73 7.66
N ARG A 82 6.16 -6.04 8.76
CA ARG A 82 5.40 -4.87 9.21
C ARG A 82 6.27 -4.03 10.13
N LEU A 83 5.95 -2.76 10.26
CA LEU A 83 6.55 -1.92 11.29
C LEU A 83 5.79 -2.11 12.60
N VAL A 84 6.52 -2.36 13.69
CA VAL A 84 5.94 -2.45 15.03
C VAL A 84 5.66 -1.03 15.51
N LYS A 85 4.40 -0.74 15.85
CA LYS A 85 3.97 0.62 16.23
C LYS A 85 3.70 0.66 17.74
N THR A 86 4.44 1.49 18.47
CA THR A 86 4.27 1.72 19.91
C THR A 86 4.20 3.23 20.18
N ALA A 87 3.34 3.64 21.11
CA ALA A 87 3.22 5.05 21.55
C ALA A 87 3.08 6.11 20.42
N GLY A 88 2.50 5.75 19.27
CA GLY A 88 2.32 6.66 18.13
C GLY A 88 3.53 6.80 17.22
N GLY A 89 4.57 5.99 17.38
CA GLY A 89 5.73 5.90 16.48
C GLY A 89 6.08 4.45 16.13
N VAL A 90 7.18 4.27 15.40
CA VAL A 90 7.74 2.94 15.12
C VAL A 90 8.73 2.56 16.19
N ASP A 91 8.52 1.40 16.79
CA ASP A 91 9.48 0.72 17.64
C ASP A 91 10.53 0.07 16.75
N VAL A 92 11.66 0.77 16.56
CA VAL A 92 12.71 0.31 15.64
C VAL A 92 13.30 -1.01 16.13
N GLU A 93 13.60 -1.14 17.43
CA GLU A 93 14.20 -2.36 17.97
C GLU A 93 13.26 -3.56 17.83
N ALA A 94 11.98 -3.43 18.20
CA ALA A 94 11.01 -4.50 18.03
C ALA A 94 10.76 -4.83 16.56
N THR A 95 10.76 -3.83 15.68
CA THR A 95 10.67 -4.03 14.22
C THR A 95 11.86 -4.84 13.70
N LEU A 96 13.09 -4.50 14.10
CA LEU A 96 14.28 -5.24 13.66
C LEU A 96 14.22 -6.69 14.14
N LYS A 97 13.82 -6.93 15.39
CA LYS A 97 13.68 -8.29 15.95
C LYS A 97 12.63 -9.13 15.21
N THR A 98 11.48 -8.53 14.87
CA THR A 98 10.31 -9.28 14.36
C THR A 98 10.17 -9.28 12.84
N ALA A 99 10.77 -8.33 12.12
CA ALA A 99 10.67 -8.25 10.66
C ALA A 99 12.00 -8.46 9.94
N VAL A 100 13.13 -8.10 10.56
CA VAL A 100 14.45 -8.15 9.92
C VAL A 100 15.22 -9.39 10.31
N VAL A 101 15.56 -9.57 11.58
CA VAL A 101 16.44 -10.67 12.04
C VAL A 101 15.93 -12.05 11.59
N ILE A 102 14.60 -12.22 11.59
CA ILE A 102 13.96 -13.48 11.19
C ILE A 102 13.57 -13.55 9.70
N TYR A 103 13.94 -12.56 8.89
CA TYR A 103 13.55 -12.46 7.48
C TYR A 103 13.89 -13.73 6.68
N GLY A 104 15.07 -14.32 6.93
CA GLY A 104 15.49 -15.56 6.27
C GLY A 104 14.57 -16.76 6.54
N GLY A 105 13.95 -16.83 7.73
CA GLY A 105 12.92 -17.83 8.04
C GLY A 105 11.55 -17.42 7.49
N SER A 106 11.19 -16.14 7.65
CA SER A 106 9.92 -15.58 7.15
C SER A 106 9.77 -15.78 5.63
N ARG A 107 10.82 -15.56 4.82
CA ARG A 107 10.80 -15.80 3.37
C ARG A 107 10.53 -17.26 3.01
N GLN A 108 11.06 -18.20 3.79
CA GLN A 108 10.86 -19.64 3.57
C GLN A 108 9.42 -20.02 3.89
N ALA A 109 8.92 -19.61 5.06
CA ALA A 109 7.54 -19.86 5.48
C ALA A 109 6.53 -19.25 4.49
N TYR A 110 6.78 -18.03 4.01
CA TYR A 110 5.95 -17.37 3.00
C TYR A 110 5.87 -18.19 1.71
N ARG A 111 7.00 -18.70 1.22
CA ARG A 111 7.07 -19.55 0.03
C ARG A 111 6.33 -20.86 0.21
N GLU A 112 6.49 -21.51 1.36
CA GLU A 112 5.80 -22.76 1.68
C GLU A 112 4.28 -22.56 1.69
N ALA A 113 3.80 -21.47 2.31
CA ALA A 113 2.38 -21.14 2.33
C ALA A 113 1.82 -20.88 0.91
N LEU A 114 2.55 -20.12 0.07
CA LEU A 114 2.16 -19.89 -1.32
C LEU A 114 2.07 -21.21 -2.12
N ASN A 115 3.02 -22.12 -1.92
CA ASN A 115 3.05 -23.41 -2.60
C ASN A 115 1.90 -24.31 -2.13
N ALA A 116 1.66 -24.38 -0.82
CA ALA A 116 0.57 -25.18 -0.24
C ALA A 116 -0.80 -24.77 -0.81
N GLN A 117 -1.01 -23.48 -1.04
CA GLN A 117 -2.24 -22.94 -1.61
C GLN A 117 -2.22 -22.82 -3.15
N ARG A 118 -1.10 -23.22 -3.80
CA ARG A 118 -0.90 -23.18 -5.26
C ARG A 118 -1.18 -21.81 -5.88
N VAL A 119 -0.89 -20.74 -5.14
CA VAL A 119 -1.15 -19.35 -5.57
C VAL A 119 -0.38 -19.04 -6.85
N LEU A 120 0.94 -19.21 -6.81
CA LEU A 120 1.79 -18.86 -7.94
C LEU A 120 1.66 -19.83 -9.11
N GLU A 121 1.35 -21.10 -8.88
CA GLU A 121 1.14 -22.08 -9.95
C GLU A 121 -0.03 -21.68 -10.86
N ARG A 122 -1.06 -21.06 -10.28
CA ARG A 122 -2.30 -20.67 -10.98
C ARG A 122 -2.27 -19.23 -11.51
N ALA A 123 -1.31 -18.41 -11.08
CA ALA A 123 -1.25 -17.01 -11.47
C ALA A 123 -0.69 -16.83 -12.89
N ASP A 124 -1.31 -15.92 -13.63
CA ASP A 124 -0.79 -15.35 -14.88
C ASP A 124 -0.11 -14.00 -14.62
N VAL A 125 -0.63 -13.25 -13.65
CA VAL A 125 -0.14 -11.93 -13.23
C VAL A 125 -0.02 -11.88 -11.71
N VAL A 126 1.04 -11.25 -11.19
CA VAL A 126 1.21 -10.89 -9.79
C VAL A 126 1.33 -9.37 -9.66
N VAL A 127 0.54 -8.78 -8.76
CA VAL A 127 0.65 -7.40 -8.31
C VAL A 127 1.10 -7.40 -6.85
N ASP A 128 2.35 -7.07 -6.63
CA ASP A 128 2.95 -6.93 -5.31
C ASP A 128 2.80 -5.48 -4.81
N LEU A 129 2.42 -5.26 -3.55
CA LEU A 129 2.50 -3.94 -2.91
C LEU A 129 3.51 -3.93 -1.76
N GLY A 130 4.75 -4.28 -2.08
CA GLY A 130 5.88 -4.18 -1.17
C GLY A 130 6.08 -5.37 -0.27
N VAL A 131 6.08 -6.57 -0.84
CA VAL A 131 6.32 -7.84 -0.15
C VAL A 131 7.56 -8.52 -0.75
N PRO A 132 8.77 -8.22 -0.24
CA PRO A 132 10.02 -8.82 -0.75
C PRO A 132 9.99 -10.35 -0.84
N GLN A 133 9.33 -11.03 0.11
CA GLN A 133 9.17 -12.49 0.09
C GLN A 133 8.43 -12.98 -1.17
N LEU A 134 7.41 -12.23 -1.62
CA LEU A 134 6.64 -12.56 -2.81
C LEU A 134 7.46 -12.35 -4.08
N VAL A 135 8.22 -11.25 -4.16
CA VAL A 135 9.10 -10.96 -5.30
C VAL A 135 10.06 -12.13 -5.53
N ARG A 136 10.70 -12.60 -4.45
CA ARG A 136 11.56 -13.79 -4.50
C ARG A 136 10.81 -15.04 -4.95
N ALA A 137 9.65 -15.33 -4.37
CA ALA A 137 8.87 -16.52 -4.70
C ALA A 137 8.43 -16.55 -6.18
N VAL A 138 8.06 -15.38 -6.74
CA VAL A 138 7.73 -15.23 -8.16
C VAL A 138 8.94 -15.47 -9.05
N TRP A 139 10.10 -14.93 -8.70
CA TRP A 139 11.33 -15.18 -9.45
C TRP A 139 11.69 -16.67 -9.48
N GLU A 140 11.59 -17.36 -8.34
CA GLU A 140 11.85 -18.81 -8.25
C GLU A 140 10.84 -19.62 -9.06
N GLU A 141 9.55 -19.25 -9.03
CA GLU A 141 8.52 -19.89 -9.84
C GLU A 141 8.75 -19.65 -11.35
N ASN A 142 9.13 -18.44 -11.75
CA ASN A 142 9.42 -18.14 -13.16
C ASN A 142 10.59 -18.96 -13.69
N ARG A 143 11.64 -19.19 -12.89
CA ARG A 143 12.71 -20.12 -13.26
C ARG A 143 12.22 -21.55 -13.42
N ARG A 144 11.36 -22.03 -12.53
CA ARG A 144 10.73 -23.37 -12.62
C ARG A 144 9.87 -23.50 -13.88
N ARG A 145 9.06 -22.48 -14.18
CA ARG A 145 8.22 -22.43 -15.39
C ARG A 145 9.06 -22.43 -16.66
N GLN A 146 10.12 -21.63 -16.71
CA GLN A 146 11.05 -21.59 -17.85
C GLN A 146 11.69 -22.96 -18.10
N ALA A 147 12.15 -23.65 -17.06
CA ALA A 147 12.70 -25.01 -17.17
C ALA A 147 11.67 -26.03 -17.70
N ARG A 148 10.37 -25.78 -17.53
CA ARG A 148 9.26 -26.60 -18.03
C ARG A 148 8.70 -26.13 -19.38
N GLY A 149 9.30 -25.12 -20.02
CA GLY A 149 8.77 -24.53 -21.25
C GLY A 149 7.43 -23.79 -21.07
N GLN A 150 7.12 -23.37 -19.84
CA GLN A 150 5.89 -22.66 -19.49
C GLN A 150 6.11 -21.15 -19.52
N ARG A 151 5.04 -20.40 -19.82
CA ARG A 151 5.07 -18.93 -19.82
C ARG A 151 5.35 -18.39 -18.40
N PRO A 152 6.28 -17.44 -18.23
CA PRO A 152 6.51 -16.80 -16.93
C PRO A 152 5.29 -15.99 -16.49
N ILE A 153 5.13 -15.87 -15.18
CA ILE A 153 4.21 -14.96 -14.51
C ILE A 153 4.66 -13.53 -14.79
N ALA A 154 3.76 -12.68 -15.29
CA ALA A 154 4.01 -11.25 -15.36
C ALA A 154 3.90 -10.66 -13.95
N ALA A 155 4.89 -9.90 -13.50
CA ALA A 155 4.92 -9.37 -12.15
C ALA A 155 5.17 -7.87 -12.15
N VAL A 156 4.42 -7.16 -11.32
CA VAL A 156 4.53 -5.72 -11.14
C VAL A 156 4.50 -5.43 -9.64
N THR A 157 5.46 -4.63 -9.18
CA THR A 157 5.51 -4.18 -7.80
C THR A 157 5.11 -2.71 -7.72
N VAL A 158 4.13 -2.40 -6.88
CA VAL A 158 3.69 -1.04 -6.54
C VAL A 158 4.26 -0.68 -5.18
N LEU A 159 5.17 0.29 -5.14
CA LEU A 159 5.90 0.62 -3.91
C LEU A 159 5.99 2.13 -3.70
N ASP A 160 5.93 2.51 -2.42
CA ASP A 160 6.22 3.86 -1.93
C ASP A 160 7.68 3.98 -1.45
N HIS A 161 8.31 2.89 -1.00
CA HIS A 161 9.71 2.85 -0.58
C HIS A 161 10.37 1.45 -0.75
N ARG A 162 11.66 1.30 -0.40
CA ARG A 162 12.31 -0.02 -0.21
C ARG A 162 12.38 -0.34 1.27
N TRP A 163 11.95 -1.53 1.65
CA TRP A 163 12.02 -2.03 3.02
C TRP A 163 13.46 -2.12 3.50
N SER A 164 14.34 -2.74 2.71
CA SER A 164 15.75 -2.94 3.11
C SER A 164 16.45 -1.61 3.40
N ARG A 165 16.17 -0.57 2.61
CA ARG A 165 16.72 0.77 2.79
C ARG A 165 16.12 1.48 3.99
N THR A 166 14.80 1.51 4.09
CA THR A 166 14.09 2.20 5.18
C THR A 166 14.49 1.64 6.53
N LEU A 167 14.55 0.31 6.65
CA LEU A 167 14.95 -0.37 7.87
C LEU A 167 16.45 -0.21 8.17
N SER A 168 17.31 -0.13 7.14
CA SER A 168 18.73 0.19 7.32
C SER A 168 18.94 1.60 7.87
N GLU A 169 18.26 2.60 7.31
CA GLU A 169 18.36 4.00 7.75
C GLU A 169 17.80 4.17 9.18
N MET A 170 16.73 3.46 9.52
CA MET A 170 16.20 3.43 10.90
C MET A 170 17.21 2.77 11.87
N ALA A 171 17.73 1.59 11.52
CA ALA A 171 18.69 0.88 12.36
C ALA A 171 19.98 1.69 12.58
N GLU A 172 20.49 2.36 11.56
CA GLU A 172 21.69 3.20 11.66
C GLU A 172 21.47 4.39 12.60
N ARG A 173 20.34 5.11 12.45
CA ARG A 173 20.01 6.26 13.31
C ARG A 173 19.88 5.90 14.78
N GLU A 174 19.37 4.72 15.09
CA GLU A 174 19.20 4.23 16.46
C GLU A 174 20.44 3.49 16.99
N GLY A 175 21.52 3.37 16.20
CA GLY A 175 22.73 2.63 16.62
C GLY A 175 22.52 1.12 16.74
N LEU A 176 21.53 0.56 16.03
CA LEU A 176 21.11 -0.84 16.08
C LEU A 176 21.59 -1.67 14.87
N LEU A 177 22.48 -1.12 14.03
CA LEU A 177 22.97 -1.76 12.80
C LEU A 177 24.07 -2.81 13.07
N ARG A 178 23.71 -3.87 13.79
CA ARG A 178 24.57 -5.02 14.10
C ARG A 178 24.77 -5.95 12.91
N GLU A 179 25.76 -6.85 12.98
CA GLU A 179 26.09 -7.78 11.87
C GLU A 179 24.91 -8.69 11.46
N ASP A 180 24.15 -9.20 12.43
CA ASP A 180 22.96 -10.02 12.17
C ASP A 180 21.87 -9.24 11.42
N VAL A 181 21.63 -7.99 11.82
CA VAL A 181 20.71 -7.06 11.15
C VAL A 181 21.20 -6.73 9.74
N GLN A 182 22.50 -6.44 9.56
CA GLN A 182 23.07 -6.14 8.23
C GLN A 182 22.93 -7.32 7.27
N ARG A 183 23.22 -8.56 7.72
CA ARG A 183 23.05 -9.77 6.91
C ARG A 183 21.59 -9.96 6.50
N ALA A 184 20.65 -9.79 7.42
CA ALA A 184 19.23 -9.90 7.11
C ALA A 184 18.74 -8.81 6.13
N LEU A 185 19.16 -7.55 6.32
CA LEU A 185 18.85 -6.45 5.40
C LEU A 185 19.46 -6.68 4.01
N ALA A 186 20.64 -7.31 3.92
CA ALA A 186 21.24 -7.71 2.65
C ALA A 186 20.36 -8.75 1.92
N LEU A 187 19.84 -9.75 2.63
CA LEU A 187 18.88 -10.72 2.05
C LEU A 187 17.61 -10.02 1.54
N MET A 188 17.05 -9.08 2.30
CA MET A 188 15.89 -8.30 1.84
C MET A 188 16.20 -7.51 0.58
N ARG A 189 17.39 -6.88 0.52
CA ARG A 189 17.84 -6.11 -0.63
C ARG A 189 18.03 -6.98 -1.87
N GLU A 190 18.59 -8.18 -1.71
CA GLU A 190 18.73 -9.16 -2.78
C GLU A 190 17.35 -9.54 -3.34
N ASP A 191 16.37 -9.79 -2.49
CA ASP A 191 15.02 -10.15 -2.92
C ASP A 191 14.30 -8.96 -3.60
N GLU A 192 14.44 -7.73 -3.08
CA GLU A 192 13.92 -6.52 -3.73
C GLU A 192 14.56 -6.26 -5.10
N ALA A 193 15.83 -6.61 -5.29
CA ALA A 193 16.54 -6.47 -6.57
C ALA A 193 16.02 -7.42 -7.67
N LEU A 194 15.27 -8.46 -7.32
CA LEU A 194 14.64 -9.37 -8.27
C LEU A 194 13.36 -8.80 -8.89
N THR A 195 12.94 -7.59 -8.49
CA THR A 195 11.71 -6.95 -8.97
C THR A 195 11.83 -6.61 -10.46
N PRO A 196 11.00 -7.22 -11.35
CA PRO A 196 11.14 -7.02 -12.79
C PRO A 196 10.59 -5.67 -13.27
N GLU A 197 9.52 -5.17 -12.64
CA GLU A 197 8.89 -3.90 -12.98
C GLU A 197 8.41 -3.21 -11.70
N VAL A 198 8.75 -1.92 -11.56
CA VAL A 198 8.39 -1.12 -10.38
C VAL A 198 7.52 0.06 -10.80
N LEU A 199 6.37 0.14 -10.15
CA LEU A 199 5.45 1.27 -10.18
C LEU A 199 5.63 2.11 -8.92
N LEU A 200 6.40 3.20 -9.05
CA LEU A 200 6.60 4.14 -7.95
C LEU A 200 5.42 5.11 -7.85
N LEU A 201 4.96 5.32 -6.62
CA LEU A 201 4.04 6.39 -6.30
C LEU A 201 4.80 7.74 -6.37
N PRO A 202 4.25 8.82 -6.93
CA PRO A 202 4.89 10.12 -6.98
C PRO A 202 5.00 10.79 -5.61
N GLU A 203 5.73 11.91 -5.55
CA GLU A 203 5.76 12.77 -4.37
C GLU A 203 4.36 13.26 -3.99
N PRO A 204 4.06 13.40 -2.68
CA PRO A 204 4.97 13.17 -1.56
C PRO A 204 5.09 11.70 -1.11
N VAL A 205 4.43 10.74 -1.77
CA VAL A 205 4.34 9.33 -1.31
C VAL A 205 5.64 8.56 -1.46
N THR A 206 6.43 8.82 -2.49
CA THR A 206 7.83 8.36 -2.56
C THR A 206 8.74 9.58 -2.56
N PRO A 207 9.47 9.88 -1.46
CA PRO A 207 10.36 11.04 -1.39
C PRO A 207 11.53 10.89 -2.36
N THR A 208 12.10 12.01 -2.82
CA THR A 208 13.18 12.04 -3.83
C THR A 208 14.35 11.11 -3.48
N GLY A 209 14.71 11.00 -2.19
CA GLY A 209 15.78 10.10 -1.72
C GLY A 209 15.51 8.62 -2.02
N TYR A 210 14.26 8.18 -1.89
CA TYR A 210 13.84 6.82 -2.25
C TYR A 210 13.66 6.67 -3.77
N GLN A 211 13.22 7.71 -4.48
CA GLN A 211 13.14 7.69 -5.94
C GLN A 211 14.51 7.53 -6.62
N ALA A 212 15.54 8.22 -6.11
CA ALA A 212 16.89 8.13 -6.66
C ALA A 212 17.44 6.71 -6.59
N HIS A 213 17.05 5.96 -5.56
CA HIS A 213 17.49 4.59 -5.32
C HIS A 213 16.95 3.57 -6.34
N TRP A 214 15.77 3.83 -6.89
CA TRP A 214 15.13 2.92 -7.83
C TRP A 214 15.60 3.13 -9.28
N ARG A 215 16.49 4.11 -9.55
CA ARG A 215 16.96 4.43 -10.91
C ARG A 215 17.64 3.28 -11.66
N GLU A 216 18.09 2.25 -10.95
CA GLU A 216 18.73 1.06 -11.50
C GLU A 216 17.73 -0.02 -11.98
N VAL A 217 16.44 0.14 -11.67
CA VAL A 217 15.35 -0.78 -12.08
C VAL A 217 14.49 -0.09 -13.16
N ALA A 218 13.82 -0.87 -14.01
CA ALA A 218 12.83 -0.35 -14.95
C ALA A 218 11.63 0.27 -14.20
N VAL A 219 11.79 1.52 -13.78
CA VAL A 219 10.78 2.28 -13.03
C VAL A 219 9.83 2.92 -14.01
N ARG A 220 8.57 2.50 -13.94
CA ARG A 220 7.46 3.25 -14.52
C ARG A 220 6.84 4.07 -13.41
N ARG A 221 6.92 5.39 -13.53
CA ARG A 221 6.24 6.27 -12.58
C ARG A 221 4.76 6.19 -12.86
N LEU A 222 3.98 5.74 -11.88
CA LEU A 222 2.54 5.95 -11.98
C LEU A 222 2.34 7.44 -11.86
N PRO A 223 1.81 8.11 -12.89
CA PRO A 223 1.58 9.51 -12.74
C PRO A 223 0.47 9.66 -11.65
N GLY A 224 0.55 10.72 -10.84
CA GLY A 224 -0.48 11.34 -9.97
C GLY A 224 -1.19 10.51 -8.89
N VAL A 225 -0.42 9.90 -8.01
CA VAL A 225 -0.86 9.61 -6.65
C VAL A 225 -0.72 10.91 -5.85
N LEU A 226 -1.83 11.50 -5.43
CA LEU A 226 -1.88 12.76 -4.66
C LEU A 226 -1.66 14.07 -5.44
N GLY A 227 -2.58 14.42 -6.35
CA GLY A 227 -2.73 15.83 -6.80
C GLY A 227 -1.84 16.29 -7.95
N GLY A 228 -1.33 15.35 -8.77
CA GLY A 228 -0.60 15.65 -10.01
C GLY A 228 -1.47 16.22 -11.17
N PRO A 229 -0.91 16.33 -12.39
CA PRO A 229 -1.47 17.07 -13.55
C PRO A 229 -2.92 16.70 -13.90
N ARG A 230 -3.59 17.47 -14.79
CA ARG A 230 -5.02 17.33 -15.19
C ARG A 230 -5.57 15.89 -15.33
N TRP A 231 -4.77 14.90 -15.70
CA TRP A 231 -5.19 13.51 -15.81
C TRP A 231 -5.31 12.80 -14.41
N ALA A 232 -4.57 13.23 -13.39
CA ALA A 232 -4.81 12.86 -11.98
C ALA A 232 -6.14 13.46 -11.46
N GLN A 233 -6.67 14.51 -12.11
CA GLN A 233 -8.03 14.98 -11.86
C GLN A 233 -9.08 13.92 -12.23
N GLN A 234 -8.76 12.97 -13.10
CA GLN A 234 -9.65 11.89 -13.51
C GLN A 234 -9.53 10.65 -12.60
N TRP A 235 -8.40 10.52 -11.88
CA TRP A 235 -8.02 9.30 -11.15
C TRP A 235 -8.68 9.12 -9.78
N ALA A 236 -9.07 10.22 -9.11
CA ALA A 236 -9.84 10.16 -7.86
C ALA A 236 -11.35 9.90 -8.09
N GLY A 237 -11.80 9.75 -9.35
CA GLY A 237 -13.22 9.82 -9.69
C GLY A 237 -13.84 11.19 -9.38
N ARG A 238 -14.78 11.67 -10.21
CA ARG A 238 -15.56 12.87 -9.83
C ARG A 238 -16.36 12.62 -8.55
N ASP A 239 -16.77 11.38 -8.33
CA ASP A 239 -17.68 11.01 -7.24
C ASP A 239 -16.99 10.88 -5.88
N SER A 240 -15.78 10.29 -5.77
CA SER A 240 -15.08 10.30 -4.45
C SER A 240 -14.69 11.71 -4.03
N ARG A 241 -14.30 12.58 -4.98
CA ARG A 241 -14.04 14.00 -4.68
C ARG A 241 -15.29 14.74 -4.25
N ARG A 242 -16.39 14.59 -4.99
CA ARG A 242 -17.67 15.21 -4.62
C ARG A 242 -18.14 14.69 -3.27
N THR A 243 -17.96 13.40 -3.00
CA THR A 243 -18.32 12.76 -1.73
C THR A 243 -17.48 13.32 -0.60
N LEU A 244 -16.14 13.41 -0.75
CA LEU A 244 -15.30 14.01 0.29
C LEU A 244 -15.63 15.48 0.51
N ARG A 245 -15.79 16.26 -0.57
CA ARG A 245 -16.13 17.68 -0.48
C ARG A 245 -17.44 17.87 0.28
N ARG A 246 -18.45 17.05 -0.02
CA ARG A 246 -19.72 17.02 0.73
C ARG A 246 -19.53 16.58 2.18
N LEU A 247 -18.68 15.58 2.43
CA LEU A 247 -18.40 15.04 3.77
C LEU A 247 -17.55 15.97 4.63
N LEU A 248 -16.80 16.92 4.07
CA LEU A 248 -15.97 17.87 4.81
C LEU A 248 -16.51 19.30 4.77
N GLY A 249 -17.65 19.52 4.12
CA GLY A 249 -18.23 20.85 3.92
C GLY A 249 -17.28 21.77 3.16
N ILE A 250 -16.63 21.25 2.13
CA ILE A 250 -15.80 22.03 1.21
C ILE A 250 -16.70 22.50 0.07
N GLU A 251 -16.93 23.81 0.00
CA GLU A 251 -17.88 24.43 -0.92
C GLU A 251 -17.27 24.85 -2.27
N ASP A 252 -15.94 24.95 -2.36
CA ASP A 252 -15.25 25.84 -3.31
C ASP A 252 -14.50 25.29 -4.56
N GLU A 253 -14.83 24.22 -5.28
CA GLU A 253 -14.06 23.63 -6.41
C GLU A 253 -12.50 23.47 -6.35
N LEU A 254 -11.80 23.90 -5.29
CA LEU A 254 -10.36 23.74 -5.18
C LEU A 254 -9.98 22.26 -5.06
N PRO A 255 -8.78 21.85 -5.53
CA PRO A 255 -8.30 20.48 -5.36
C PRO A 255 -8.25 20.07 -3.88
N VAL A 256 -8.38 18.77 -3.61
CA VAL A 256 -8.24 18.20 -2.27
C VAL A 256 -7.09 17.19 -2.26
N LEU A 257 -6.01 17.53 -1.56
CA LEU A 257 -4.91 16.64 -1.22
C LEU A 257 -5.33 15.76 -0.03
N HIS A 258 -5.12 14.45 -0.13
CA HIS A 258 -5.41 13.52 0.96
C HIS A 258 -4.08 13.08 1.54
N VAL A 259 -3.96 13.16 2.85
CA VAL A 259 -2.74 12.80 3.56
C VAL A 259 -3.13 11.87 4.67
N SER A 260 -2.78 10.60 4.57
CA SER A 260 -2.81 9.73 5.74
C SER A 260 -1.55 10.02 6.53
N GLY A 261 -1.68 10.24 7.85
CA GLY A 261 -0.55 10.03 8.75
C GLY A 261 -0.04 8.62 8.52
N GLY A 262 1.23 8.52 8.13
CA GLY A 262 1.92 7.26 7.98
C GLY A 262 2.55 6.98 9.32
N GLY A 263 2.09 5.95 10.03
CA GLY A 263 2.54 5.61 11.39
C GLY A 263 3.97 5.08 11.46
N THR A 264 4.89 5.78 10.79
CA THR A 264 6.34 5.64 10.82
C THR A 264 6.92 7.02 11.13
N SER A 265 7.91 7.07 12.02
CA SER A 265 8.46 8.34 12.51
C SER A 265 8.99 9.22 11.39
N VAL A 266 9.50 8.63 10.30
CA VAL A 266 9.94 9.36 9.10
C VAL A 266 8.76 10.05 8.43
N TRP A 267 7.65 9.34 8.21
CA TRP A 267 6.47 9.89 7.57
C TRP A 267 5.74 10.90 8.45
N ASP A 268 5.68 10.66 9.75
CA ASP A 268 5.12 11.61 10.72
C ASP A 268 5.98 12.88 10.82
N THR A 269 7.30 12.78 10.74
CA THR A 269 8.21 13.94 10.73
C THR A 269 8.05 14.75 9.44
N VAL A 270 8.01 14.08 8.27
CA VAL A 270 7.77 14.73 6.98
C VAL A 270 6.39 15.39 6.95
N LEU A 271 5.36 14.70 7.46
CA LEU A 271 4.02 15.25 7.58
C LEU A 271 4.01 16.50 8.46
N ALA A 272 4.65 16.44 9.63
CA ALA A 272 4.71 17.58 10.53
C ALA A 272 5.39 18.78 9.87
N GLY A 273 6.55 18.58 9.22
CA GLY A 273 7.25 19.64 8.48
C GLY A 273 6.40 20.22 7.34
N LEU A 274 5.71 19.36 6.58
CA LEU A 274 4.81 19.79 5.50
C LEU A 274 3.64 20.64 6.04
N LEU A 275 3.08 20.26 7.19
CA LEU A 275 1.98 20.99 7.82
C LEU A 275 2.44 22.31 8.45
N ASP A 276 3.68 22.38 8.94
CA ASP A 276 4.30 23.63 9.37
C ASP A 276 4.48 24.58 8.19
N ASP A 277 4.96 24.06 7.06
CA ASP A 277 5.04 24.79 5.80
C ASP A 277 3.67 25.30 5.33
N TYR A 278 2.62 24.48 5.41
CA TYR A 278 1.26 24.90 5.06
C TYR A 278 0.66 25.89 6.05
N ALA A 279 1.01 25.81 7.33
CA ALA A 279 0.61 26.80 8.32
C ALA A 279 1.25 28.17 8.02
N ALA A 280 2.52 28.18 7.64
CA ALA A 280 3.23 29.40 7.26
C ALA A 280 2.81 29.92 5.87
N ARG A 281 2.56 29.02 4.92
CA ARG A 281 2.22 29.30 3.53
C ARG A 281 1.02 28.44 3.09
N PRO A 282 -0.22 28.89 3.40
CA PRO A 282 -1.40 28.12 3.10
C PRO A 282 -1.53 27.76 1.62
N PRO A 283 -1.76 26.48 1.28
CA PRO A 283 -1.85 26.05 -0.11
C PRO A 283 -3.10 26.60 -0.81
N ARG A 284 -3.06 26.64 -2.14
CA ARG A 284 -4.23 26.94 -3.01
C ARG A 284 -5.14 25.71 -3.23
N TYR A 285 -5.12 24.76 -2.32
CA TYR A 285 -5.92 23.53 -2.32
C TYR A 285 -6.24 23.13 -0.87
N HIS A 286 -7.24 22.28 -0.67
CA HIS A 286 -7.54 21.69 0.64
C HIS A 286 -6.61 20.52 0.91
N VAL A 287 -6.30 20.28 2.18
CA VAL A 287 -5.49 19.16 2.65
C VAL A 287 -6.30 18.42 3.71
N ALA A 288 -6.80 17.24 3.38
CA ALA A 288 -7.48 16.35 4.32
C ALA A 288 -6.47 15.41 4.98
N VAL A 289 -6.18 15.60 6.26
CA VAL A 289 -5.15 14.89 7.02
C VAL A 289 -5.80 13.86 7.95
N PHE A 290 -5.60 12.58 7.68
CA PHE A 290 -5.99 11.51 8.59
C PHE A 290 -4.84 11.22 9.57
N SER A 291 -4.74 12.02 10.63
CA SER A 291 -3.81 11.76 11.74
C SER A 291 -4.35 12.34 13.05
N PRO A 292 -5.12 11.56 13.83
CA PRO A 292 -5.64 12.02 15.12
C PRO A 292 -4.53 12.41 16.10
N ALA A 293 -3.38 11.74 16.03
CA ALA A 293 -2.21 12.07 16.85
C ALA A 293 -1.66 13.46 16.50
N GLU A 294 -1.46 13.75 15.21
CA GLU A 294 -0.98 15.06 14.76
C GLU A 294 -2.01 16.17 15.01
N ALA A 295 -3.31 15.87 14.87
CA ALA A 295 -4.38 16.80 15.26
C ALA A 295 -4.24 17.21 16.74
N ARG A 296 -4.08 16.22 17.64
CA ARG A 296 -3.87 16.48 19.08
C ARG A 296 -2.60 17.28 19.34
N ARG A 297 -1.48 16.92 18.71
CA ARG A 297 -0.21 17.65 18.84
C ARG A 297 -0.35 19.12 18.46
N ARG A 298 -1.19 19.44 17.48
CA ARG A 298 -1.47 20.80 17.01
C ARG A 298 -2.63 21.49 17.73
N GLY A 299 -3.18 20.88 18.78
CA GLY A 299 -4.34 21.42 19.51
C GLY A 299 -5.63 21.49 18.68
N VAL A 300 -5.72 20.74 17.58
CA VAL A 300 -6.92 20.69 16.73
C VAL A 300 -7.94 19.75 17.37
N SER A 301 -9.04 20.31 17.84
CA SER A 301 -10.17 19.54 18.36
C SER A 301 -10.97 18.89 17.23
N LEU A 302 -11.09 17.56 17.25
CA LEU A 302 -11.89 16.80 16.29
C LEU A 302 -13.31 16.64 16.80
N GLN A 303 -14.29 17.18 16.07
CA GLN A 303 -15.70 17.15 16.43
C GLN A 303 -16.48 16.28 15.45
N TRP A 304 -17.46 15.53 15.98
CA TRP A 304 -18.42 14.83 15.14
C TRP A 304 -19.35 15.84 14.46
N ARG A 305 -19.48 15.71 13.14
CA ARG A 305 -20.31 16.57 12.30
C ARG A 305 -21.12 15.68 11.38
N ARG A 306 -22.42 15.95 11.31
CA ARG A 306 -23.30 15.30 10.34
C ARG A 306 -23.22 16.02 9.02
N GLN A 307 -22.68 15.37 8.00
CA GLN A 307 -22.54 15.91 6.65
C GLN A 307 -22.89 14.85 5.61
N ALA A 308 -23.67 15.22 4.60
CA ALA A 308 -24.14 14.32 3.54
C ALA A 308 -24.81 13.02 4.08
N GLY A 309 -25.55 13.13 5.18
CA GLY A 309 -26.23 12.00 5.81
C GLY A 309 -25.32 11.05 6.61
N ARG A 310 -24.01 11.32 6.69
CA ARG A 310 -23.04 10.56 7.49
C ARG A 310 -22.49 11.40 8.63
N GLU A 311 -22.01 10.76 9.69
CA GLU A 311 -21.28 11.45 10.76
C GLU A 311 -19.78 11.25 10.56
N VAL A 312 -19.05 12.37 10.49
CA VAL A 312 -17.59 12.39 10.36
C VAL A 312 -16.99 13.16 11.53
N GLN A 313 -15.90 12.66 12.09
CA GLN A 313 -15.12 13.38 13.07
C GLN A 313 -14.05 14.20 12.35
N CYS A 314 -14.12 15.52 12.42
CA CYS A 314 -13.13 16.38 11.77
C CYS A 314 -12.87 17.69 12.54
N GLY A 315 -11.73 18.33 12.24
CA GLY A 315 -11.33 19.62 12.78
C GLY A 315 -10.46 20.38 11.77
N ARG A 316 -10.37 21.70 11.87
CA ARG A 316 -9.56 22.52 10.96
C ARG A 316 -8.35 23.07 11.70
N LEU A 317 -7.21 23.17 11.02
CA LEU A 317 -6.04 23.85 11.56
C LEU A 317 -6.33 25.36 11.60
N PRO A 318 -6.28 26.05 12.76
CA PRO A 318 -6.66 27.46 12.84
C PRO A 318 -5.79 28.38 11.96
N SER A 319 -4.49 28.12 11.89
CA SER A 319 -3.54 28.88 11.07
C SER A 319 -3.64 28.60 9.57
N ALA A 320 -4.22 27.46 9.18
CA ALA A 320 -4.46 27.12 7.78
C ALA A 320 -5.82 26.41 7.64
N PRO A 321 -6.94 27.14 7.53
CA PRO A 321 -8.30 26.56 7.53
C PRO A 321 -8.58 25.55 6.42
N ARG A 322 -7.74 25.53 5.37
CA ARG A 322 -7.77 24.55 4.28
C ARG A 322 -7.16 23.20 4.64
N VAL A 323 -6.47 23.11 5.78
CA VAL A 323 -5.99 21.85 6.37
C VAL A 323 -7.07 21.33 7.32
N ILE A 324 -7.66 20.20 6.98
CA ILE A 324 -8.78 19.55 7.67
C ILE A 324 -8.28 18.22 8.23
N PHE A 325 -8.22 18.07 9.54
CA PHE A 325 -7.92 16.80 10.19
C PHE A 325 -9.16 15.91 10.26
N LEU A 326 -8.98 14.63 10.00
CA LEU A 326 -9.99 13.58 10.05
C LEU A 326 -9.69 12.60 11.20
N GLY A 327 -10.73 12.26 11.96
CA GLY A 327 -10.69 11.32 13.08
C GLY A 327 -11.29 9.96 12.73
N GLY A 328 -12.59 9.92 12.46
CA GLY A 328 -13.34 8.70 12.15
C GLY A 328 -14.59 8.99 11.33
N LEU A 329 -15.18 7.95 10.73
CA LEU A 329 -16.48 8.00 10.06
C LEU A 329 -17.41 7.00 10.75
N ALA A 330 -18.61 7.43 11.14
CA ALA A 330 -19.54 6.55 11.85
C ALA A 330 -19.95 5.36 10.96
N GLY A 331 -19.94 4.17 11.54
CA GLY A 331 -20.19 2.90 10.82
C GLY A 331 -18.99 2.32 10.09
N GLU A 332 -17.87 3.06 9.96
CA GLU A 332 -16.62 2.52 9.41
C GLU A 332 -15.69 2.14 10.56
N THR A 333 -15.25 0.89 10.58
CA THR A 333 -14.38 0.36 11.63
C THR A 333 -12.90 0.67 11.40
N HIS A 334 -12.55 1.13 10.20
CA HIS A 334 -11.17 1.32 9.77
C HIS A 334 -11.05 2.47 8.78
N HIS A 335 -9.88 3.12 8.77
CA HIS A 335 -9.44 4.25 7.93
C HIS A 335 -10.41 4.63 6.82
N VAL A 336 -10.87 5.89 6.85
CA VAL A 336 -11.71 6.46 5.81
C VAL A 336 -10.89 6.56 4.52
N LEU A 337 -10.91 5.49 3.73
CA LEU A 337 -10.22 5.38 2.45
C LEU A 337 -11.20 5.86 1.38
N PHE A 338 -10.97 7.07 0.87
CA PHE A 338 -11.74 7.69 -0.21
C PHE A 338 -11.23 7.34 -1.61
#